data_AF-K9X5V1-F1
#
_entry.id   AF-K9X5V1-F1
#
_cell.length_a   1.000
_cell.length_b   1.000
_cell.length_c   1.000
_cell.angle_alpha   90.00
_cell.angle_beta   90.00
_cell.angle_gamma   90.00
#
_symmetry.space_group_name_H-M   'P 1'
#
loop_
_entity.id
_entity.type
_entity.pdbx_description
1 polymer ?
#
loop_
_entity_poly.entity_id
_entity_poly.type
_entity_poly.pdbx_seq_one_letter_code
_entity_poly.pdbx_strand_id
1 'polypeptide(L)'
;MRADFLEYALANRDFFGALAGEFPDPKGEKGAICLLGPMNRQELQDVIEKPAANLVQLQEGLCDRILQAVEKQPGNLPLLEFALTQLWKQQSQGQLTHQAYDHIGGVEKALARYAQEQYQQLSPTDQERTKRVFIQLVRPGEGTEDTRRLATRAEVGENNWDLVTKLANFRLVVTGRDETAKEETVEVIHEALIREWQQLRDWMEDQRRFRTWQERLRMTMRQWDAAGKDEKALLQGVLLVEAEDWQQQRLEELSLDERAFIQLSLALRDRQKQEQEQIQQRELALMRQSRTRLRSPVVVLGAIAFGTSTVLVYPRILGWWTASQSPMVRMPAGDAVIGTNPIKANPQEMPERTVYVREFQLEQYEVSNQQYQLCVKAGVCTEPITQLPLYSNNQNLQHPVIGITAIQAAKYCHWLGRRLPTEVEWERSARGLKLPEKPKGRLWPWGDLDPFPQLANLLFSQAENDLQPVKNYDDGASPEKVYNLVGNAWE
;
A
#
# COMPACT_ATOMS: atom_id res chain seq x y z
N MET A 1 26.93 -0.10 6.12
CA MET A 1 25.90 0.93 5.93
C MET A 1 25.69 1.12 4.44
N ARG A 2 24.46 1.36 4.04
CA ARG A 2 24.10 1.56 2.63
C ARG A 2 24.76 2.88 2.15
N ALA A 3 25.29 2.94 0.93
CA ALA A 3 26.14 4.05 0.47
C ALA A 3 25.38 5.40 0.43
N ASP A 4 24.09 5.35 0.12
CA ASP A 4 23.08 6.42 0.20
C ASP A 4 22.92 6.98 1.62
N PHE A 5 22.96 6.13 2.65
CA PHE A 5 22.90 6.57 4.05
C PHE A 5 24.18 7.30 4.46
N LEU A 6 25.34 6.81 4.02
CA LEU A 6 26.63 7.48 4.23
C LEU A 6 26.69 8.81 3.47
N GLU A 7 26.17 8.88 2.25
CA GLU A 7 26.12 10.11 1.45
C GLU A 7 25.31 11.22 2.16
N TYR A 8 24.11 10.90 2.67
CA TYR A 8 23.31 11.82 3.48
C TYR A 8 23.94 12.17 4.83
N ALA A 9 24.53 11.18 5.51
CA ALA A 9 25.21 11.38 6.79
C ALA A 9 26.45 12.27 6.66
N LEU A 10 27.25 12.07 5.61
CA LEU A 10 28.45 12.86 5.32
C LEU A 10 28.12 14.24 4.74
N ALA A 11 26.96 14.41 4.08
CA ALA A 11 26.48 15.71 3.62
C ALA A 11 26.09 16.66 4.78
N ASN A 12 25.78 16.11 5.97
CA ASN A 12 25.51 16.90 7.16
C ASN A 12 26.81 17.18 7.94
N ARG A 13 27.25 18.44 7.97
CA ARG A 13 28.53 18.85 8.60
C ARG A 13 28.59 18.57 10.10
N ASP A 14 27.49 18.74 10.82
CA ASP A 14 27.45 18.52 12.27
C ASP A 14 27.56 17.01 12.59
N PHE A 15 26.91 16.19 11.76
CA PHE A 15 26.99 14.73 11.85
C PHE A 15 28.36 14.19 11.41
N PHE A 16 28.94 14.74 10.33
CA PHE A 16 30.31 14.45 9.89
C PHE A 16 31.33 14.79 10.96
N GLY A 17 31.22 15.97 11.59
CA GLY A 17 32.12 16.38 12.67
C GLY A 17 32.09 15.43 13.86
N ALA A 18 30.93 14.88 14.19
CA ALA A 18 30.77 13.85 15.21
C ALA A 18 31.40 12.50 14.81
N LEU A 19 31.23 12.07 13.56
CA LEU A 19 31.82 10.82 13.02
C LEU A 19 33.35 10.90 12.85
N ALA A 20 33.86 12.03 12.36
CA ALA A 20 35.29 12.27 12.15
C ALA A 20 36.07 12.32 13.49
N GLY A 21 35.39 12.63 14.61
CA GLY A 21 35.96 12.52 15.95
C GLY A 21 36.33 11.09 16.36
N GLU A 22 35.71 10.08 15.76
CA GLU A 22 36.01 8.66 16.01
C GLU A 22 37.08 8.08 15.05
N PHE A 23 37.41 8.77 13.96
CA PHE A 23 38.37 8.33 12.93
C PHE A 23 39.37 9.46 12.54
N PRO A 24 40.43 9.72 13.34
CA PRO A 24 41.38 10.80 13.10
C PRO A 24 42.47 10.47 12.05
N ASP A 25 42.97 11.46 11.30
CA ASP A 25 44.24 11.42 10.51
C ASP A 25 44.83 12.87 10.41
N PRO A 26 46.16 13.18 10.27
CA PRO A 26 47.26 12.53 9.55
C PRO A 26 48.60 12.49 10.33
N LYS A 27 48.82 11.48 11.17
CA LYS A 27 50.12 11.24 11.85
C LYS A 27 50.71 9.85 11.63
N GLY A 28 50.21 9.10 10.65
CA GLY A 28 51.01 8.08 9.98
C GLY A 28 50.98 6.68 10.61
N GLU A 29 49.81 6.05 10.62
CA GLU A 29 49.76 4.59 10.57
C GLU A 29 49.01 4.11 9.32
N LYS A 30 49.61 3.13 8.64
CA LYS A 30 49.09 2.57 7.38
C LYS A 30 47.78 1.84 7.64
N GLY A 31 46.68 2.38 7.12
CA GLY A 31 45.38 1.73 7.09
C GLY A 31 44.19 2.59 7.55
N ALA A 32 44.40 3.86 7.90
CA ALA A 32 43.32 4.75 8.32
C ALA A 32 42.48 5.23 7.13
N ILE A 33 41.16 5.06 7.22
CA ILE A 33 40.18 5.58 6.27
C ILE A 33 40.19 7.11 6.39
N CYS A 34 40.63 7.82 5.35
CA CYS A 34 40.50 9.27 5.26
C CYS A 34 39.08 9.62 4.85
N LEU A 35 38.27 10.10 5.80
CA LEU A 35 36.92 10.58 5.53
C LEU A 35 37.02 11.98 4.89
N LEU A 36 36.77 12.06 3.58
CA LEU A 36 36.65 13.34 2.89
C LEU A 36 35.27 13.94 3.20
N GLY A 37 35.27 15.09 3.87
CA GLY A 37 34.06 15.88 4.09
C GLY A 37 33.62 16.62 2.82
N PRO A 38 32.39 17.16 2.79
CA PRO A 38 31.93 18.00 1.69
C PRO A 38 32.82 19.25 1.55
N MET A 39 33.12 19.64 0.32
CA MET A 39 33.95 20.82 0.03
C MET A 39 33.32 22.09 0.60
N ASN A 40 34.13 22.95 1.22
CA ASN A 40 33.71 24.28 1.63
C ASN A 40 33.61 25.23 0.42
N ARG A 41 33.01 26.42 0.61
CA ARG A 41 32.81 27.40 -0.47
C ARG A 41 34.12 27.76 -1.19
N GLN A 42 35.22 27.93 -0.46
CA GLN A 42 36.52 28.27 -1.06
C GLN A 42 37.08 27.11 -1.88
N GLU A 43 36.94 25.88 -1.39
CA GLU A 43 37.35 24.67 -2.13
C GLU A 43 36.51 24.48 -3.40
N LEU A 44 35.20 24.73 -3.34
CA LEU A 44 34.34 24.71 -4.52
C LEU A 44 34.72 25.79 -5.53
N GLN A 45 35.02 27.01 -5.06
CA GLN A 45 35.50 28.09 -5.92
C GLN A 45 36.80 27.70 -6.61
N ASP A 46 37.76 27.16 -5.85
CA ASP A 46 39.05 26.71 -6.35
C ASP A 46 38.89 25.61 -7.41
N VAL A 47 37.97 24.68 -7.22
CA VAL A 47 37.66 23.59 -8.19
C VAL A 47 37.06 24.13 -9.50
N ILE A 48 36.39 25.27 -9.47
CA ILE A 48 35.84 25.92 -10.68
C ILE A 48 36.91 26.80 -11.35
N GLU A 49 37.56 27.68 -10.59
CA GLU A 49 38.41 28.73 -11.13
C GLU A 49 39.80 28.24 -11.53
N LYS A 50 40.45 27.36 -10.73
CA LYS A 50 41.82 26.94 -11.01
C LYS A 50 41.95 26.15 -12.32
N PRO A 51 41.06 25.21 -12.66
CA PRO A 51 41.10 24.55 -13.97
C PRO A 51 40.78 25.51 -15.11
N ALA A 52 39.86 26.46 -14.89
CA ALA A 52 39.45 27.42 -15.91
C ALA A 52 40.52 28.47 -16.23
N ALA A 53 41.32 28.91 -15.24
CA ALA A 53 42.26 30.02 -15.36
C ALA A 53 43.22 29.94 -16.57
N ASN A 54 43.58 28.73 -17.00
CA ASN A 54 44.48 28.50 -18.13
C ASN A 54 43.78 28.12 -19.45
N LEU A 55 42.45 28.00 -19.44
CA LEU A 55 41.66 27.40 -20.52
C LEU A 55 40.53 28.32 -21.01
N VAL A 56 39.84 29.03 -20.10
CA VAL A 56 38.67 29.85 -20.40
C VAL A 56 38.48 30.95 -19.35
N GLN A 57 37.96 32.10 -19.77
CA GLN A 57 37.58 33.18 -18.87
C GLN A 57 36.13 33.01 -18.42
N LEU A 58 35.87 33.06 -17.11
CA LEU A 58 34.52 33.18 -16.58
C LEU A 58 34.09 34.65 -16.64
N GLN A 59 32.86 34.90 -17.11
CA GLN A 59 32.24 36.21 -16.96
C GLN A 59 32.18 36.61 -15.47
N GLU A 60 32.38 37.89 -15.17
CA GLU A 60 32.37 38.43 -13.81
C GLU A 60 31.09 38.02 -13.05
N GLY A 61 31.24 37.51 -11.84
CA GLY A 61 30.13 37.06 -10.99
C GLY A 61 29.52 35.70 -11.37
N LEU A 62 29.99 35.04 -12.44
CA LEU A 62 29.49 33.72 -12.84
C LEU A 62 29.83 32.62 -11.82
N CYS A 63 31.05 32.64 -11.26
CA CYS A 63 31.45 31.63 -10.27
C CYS A 63 30.59 31.74 -9.00
N ASP A 64 30.40 32.95 -8.45
CA ASP A 64 29.51 33.18 -7.31
C ASP A 64 28.08 32.72 -7.56
N ARG A 65 27.56 32.96 -8.77
CA ARG A 65 26.23 32.50 -9.17
C ARG A 65 26.12 30.97 -9.17
N ILE A 66 27.15 30.28 -9.67
CA ILE A 66 27.22 28.80 -9.65
C ILE A 66 27.28 28.29 -8.21
N LEU A 67 28.15 28.87 -7.37
CA LEU A 67 28.31 28.49 -5.97
C LEU A 67 27.02 28.68 -5.17
N GLN A 68 26.31 29.79 -5.38
CA GLN A 68 25.03 30.05 -4.71
C GLN A 68 23.96 29.01 -5.05
N ALA A 69 24.00 28.41 -6.24
CA ALA A 69 23.11 27.32 -6.61
C ALA A 69 23.50 26.00 -5.92
N VAL A 70 24.79 25.70 -5.82
CA VAL A 70 25.30 24.47 -5.18
C VAL A 70 25.09 24.49 -3.67
N GLU A 71 25.29 25.64 -3.01
CA GLU A 71 25.16 25.80 -1.56
C GLU A 71 23.74 25.50 -1.05
N LYS A 72 22.70 25.71 -1.87
CA LYS A 72 21.32 25.40 -1.51
C LYS A 72 21.01 23.90 -1.46
N GLN A 73 21.87 23.07 -2.07
CA GLN A 73 21.67 21.63 -2.20
C GLN A 73 23.00 20.89 -1.91
N PRO A 74 23.42 20.81 -0.63
CA PRO A 74 24.68 20.15 -0.25
C PRO A 74 24.71 18.69 -0.70
N GLY A 75 25.85 18.25 -1.26
CA GLY A 75 26.05 16.89 -1.81
C GLY A 75 26.03 16.77 -3.35
N ASN A 76 25.74 17.85 -4.07
CA ASN A 76 25.52 17.82 -5.53
C ASN A 76 26.80 17.97 -6.41
N LEU A 77 27.97 17.50 -5.96
CA LEU A 77 29.21 17.57 -6.77
C LEU A 77 29.07 16.95 -8.17
N PRO A 78 28.39 15.79 -8.36
CA PRO A 78 28.18 15.24 -9.70
C PRO A 78 27.35 16.15 -10.62
N LEU A 79 26.36 16.87 -10.06
CA LEU A 79 25.57 17.84 -10.85
C LEU A 79 26.40 19.09 -11.19
N LEU A 80 27.27 19.53 -10.29
CA LEU A 80 28.20 20.62 -10.56
C LEU A 80 29.16 20.23 -11.70
N GLU A 81 29.78 19.05 -11.63
CA GLU A 81 30.65 18.51 -12.69
C GLU A 81 29.90 18.48 -14.04
N PHE A 82 28.67 17.97 -14.03
CA PHE A 82 27.85 17.89 -15.22
C PHE A 82 27.53 19.27 -15.79
N ALA A 83 27.09 20.20 -14.96
CA ALA A 83 26.73 21.56 -15.38
C ALA A 83 27.95 22.31 -15.94
N LEU A 84 29.13 22.20 -15.30
CA LEU A 84 30.37 22.78 -15.81
C LEU A 84 30.79 22.15 -17.14
N THR A 85 30.61 20.84 -17.30
CA THR A 85 30.87 20.14 -18.57
C THR A 85 29.96 20.63 -19.69
N GLN A 86 28.67 20.85 -19.42
CA GLN A 86 27.75 21.41 -20.42
C GLN A 86 28.04 22.88 -20.70
N LEU A 87 28.37 23.67 -19.67
CA LEU A 87 28.74 25.07 -19.80
C LEU A 87 30.00 25.23 -20.66
N TRP A 88 30.99 24.36 -20.46
CA TRP A 88 32.20 24.31 -21.27
C TRP A 88 31.91 24.06 -22.75
N LYS A 89 30.95 23.20 -23.08
CA LYS A 89 30.53 22.97 -24.49
C LYS A 89 29.87 24.19 -25.13
N GLN A 90 29.31 25.10 -24.33
CA GLN A 90 28.68 26.34 -24.76
C GLN A 90 29.66 27.54 -24.76
N GLN A 91 30.94 27.28 -24.54
CA GLN A 91 31.99 28.29 -24.58
C GLN A 91 32.05 28.96 -25.95
N SER A 92 32.17 30.29 -25.94
CA SER A 92 32.33 31.09 -27.15
C SER A 92 33.50 32.05 -26.97
N GLN A 93 34.41 32.06 -27.94
CA GLN A 93 35.56 32.97 -27.98
C GLN A 93 36.44 32.96 -26.70
N GLY A 94 36.62 31.81 -26.05
CA GLY A 94 37.43 31.79 -24.82
C GLY A 94 36.67 32.17 -23.55
N GLN A 95 35.34 32.35 -23.60
CA GLN A 95 34.56 32.85 -22.46
C GLN A 95 33.36 31.95 -22.12
N LEU A 96 33.13 31.74 -20.81
CA LEU A 96 31.89 31.20 -20.24
C LEU A 96 31.02 32.35 -19.75
N THR A 97 29.77 32.40 -20.19
CA THR A 97 28.87 33.53 -19.94
C THR A 97 27.66 33.14 -19.08
N HIS A 98 27.05 34.13 -18.44
CA HIS A 98 25.75 33.95 -17.78
C HIS A 98 24.68 33.48 -18.77
N GLN A 99 24.71 33.97 -20.01
CA GLN A 99 23.76 33.55 -21.04
C GLN A 99 23.90 32.05 -21.36
N ALA A 100 25.13 31.54 -21.49
CA ALA A 100 25.37 30.11 -21.68
C ALA A 100 24.92 29.29 -20.46
N TYR A 101 25.16 29.82 -19.25
CA TYR A 101 24.69 29.20 -18.00
C TYR A 101 23.16 29.14 -17.91
N ASP A 102 22.47 30.21 -18.32
CA ASP A 102 21.00 30.26 -18.41
C ASP A 102 20.46 29.34 -19.51
N HIS A 103 21.20 29.19 -20.61
CA HIS A 103 20.85 28.29 -21.71
C HIS A 103 20.93 26.81 -21.31
N ILE A 104 21.94 26.42 -20.52
CA ILE A 104 21.97 25.06 -19.95
C ILE A 104 20.99 24.90 -18.78
N GLY A 105 20.45 25.99 -18.21
CA GLY A 105 19.47 25.92 -17.12
C GLY A 105 20.07 25.90 -15.72
N GLY A 106 21.33 26.30 -15.60
CA GLY A 106 22.08 26.28 -14.34
C GLY A 106 22.35 24.87 -13.79
N VAL A 107 22.88 24.80 -12.57
CA VAL A 107 23.26 23.51 -11.95
C VAL A 107 22.04 22.61 -11.72
N GLU A 108 20.92 23.19 -11.31
CA GLU A 108 19.70 22.44 -10.99
C GLU A 108 19.07 21.77 -12.21
N LYS A 109 18.94 22.49 -13.33
CA LYS A 109 18.17 22.02 -14.51
C LYS A 109 19.02 21.56 -15.68
N ALA A 110 20.35 21.70 -15.63
CA ALA A 110 21.24 21.25 -16.71
C ALA A 110 21.03 19.79 -17.09
N LEU A 111 20.94 18.90 -16.09
CA LEU A 111 20.75 17.48 -16.33
C LEU A 111 19.38 17.17 -16.95
N ALA A 112 18.32 17.84 -16.48
CA ALA A 112 16.97 17.68 -17.03
C ALA A 112 16.83 18.21 -18.46
N ARG A 113 17.43 19.37 -18.78
CA ARG A 113 17.44 19.91 -20.16
C ARG A 113 18.21 19.01 -21.10
N TYR A 114 19.38 18.55 -20.68
CA TYR A 114 20.16 17.59 -21.46
C TYR A 114 19.39 16.28 -21.68
N ALA A 115 18.74 15.73 -20.66
CA ALA A 115 17.90 14.55 -20.80
C ALA A 115 16.76 14.76 -21.81
N GLN A 116 16.10 15.93 -21.77
CA GLN A 116 15.05 16.28 -22.72
C GLN A 116 15.58 16.35 -24.16
N GLU A 117 16.74 16.96 -24.38
CA GLU A 117 17.38 17.04 -25.70
C GLU A 117 17.76 15.65 -26.23
N GLN A 118 18.37 14.80 -25.40
CA GLN A 118 18.71 13.43 -25.80
C GLN A 118 17.46 12.61 -26.11
N TYR A 119 16.40 12.75 -25.30
CA TYR A 119 15.12 12.08 -25.52
C TYR A 119 14.46 12.49 -26.85
N GLN A 120 14.52 13.77 -27.21
CA GLN A 120 13.97 14.27 -28.48
C GLN A 120 14.72 13.75 -29.71
N GLN A 121 15.98 13.36 -29.58
CA GLN A 121 16.78 12.78 -30.66
C GLN A 121 16.52 11.28 -30.86
N LEU A 122 15.81 10.63 -29.95
CA LEU A 122 15.44 9.22 -30.07
C LEU A 122 14.36 9.02 -31.13
N SER A 123 14.35 7.83 -31.74
CA SER A 123 13.24 7.42 -32.62
C SER A 123 11.93 7.32 -31.80
N PRO A 124 10.75 7.46 -32.40
CA PRO A 124 9.48 7.33 -31.68
C PRO A 124 9.34 5.99 -30.93
N THR A 125 9.89 4.91 -31.51
CA THR A 125 9.93 3.59 -30.86
C THR A 125 10.85 3.58 -29.64
N ASP A 126 12.04 4.19 -29.74
CA ASP A 126 12.96 4.31 -28.60
C ASP A 126 12.41 5.24 -27.52
N GLN A 127 11.66 6.29 -27.87
CA GLN A 127 11.01 7.19 -26.92
C GLN A 127 10.03 6.46 -26.00
N GLU A 128 9.17 5.60 -26.56
CA GLU A 128 8.23 4.78 -25.77
C GLU A 128 8.96 3.72 -24.94
N ARG A 129 10.04 3.14 -25.45
CA ARG A 129 10.90 2.23 -24.67
C ARG A 129 11.59 2.98 -23.52
N THR A 130 12.11 4.19 -23.77
CA THR A 130 12.75 5.03 -22.75
C THR A 130 11.77 5.37 -21.63
N LYS A 131 10.53 5.76 -21.98
CA LYS A 131 9.47 5.98 -20.99
C LYS A 131 9.30 4.76 -20.07
N ARG A 132 9.12 3.56 -20.65
CA ARG A 132 8.99 2.31 -19.90
C ARG A 132 10.19 2.02 -19.00
N VAL A 133 11.42 2.23 -19.51
CA VAL A 133 12.65 2.07 -18.72
C VAL A 133 12.63 3.00 -17.51
N PHE A 134 12.50 4.32 -17.72
CA PHE A 134 12.58 5.29 -16.62
C PHE A 134 11.51 5.09 -15.56
N ILE A 135 10.29 4.73 -15.95
CA ILE A 135 9.21 4.39 -15.00
C ILE A 135 9.64 3.27 -14.03
N GLN A 136 10.39 2.26 -14.52
CA GLN A 136 10.89 1.15 -13.70
C GLN A 136 12.06 1.53 -12.78
N LEU A 137 12.77 2.63 -13.08
CA LEU A 137 13.90 3.14 -12.31
C LEU A 137 13.50 4.13 -11.21
N VAL A 138 12.21 4.44 -11.08
CA VAL A 138 11.70 5.36 -10.07
C VAL A 138 10.75 4.62 -9.14
N ARG A 139 10.91 4.89 -7.84
CA ARG A 139 10.02 4.46 -6.78
C ARG A 139 9.13 5.63 -6.36
N PRO A 140 7.79 5.52 -6.48
CA PRO A 140 6.90 6.58 -6.05
C PRO A 140 6.95 6.74 -4.51
N GLY A 141 7.04 7.98 -4.04
CA GLY A 141 6.94 8.30 -2.62
C GLY A 141 5.49 8.29 -2.12
N GLU A 142 5.23 7.70 -0.95
CA GLU A 142 3.93 7.74 -0.28
C GLU A 142 3.84 9.00 0.60
N GLY A 143 3.66 10.16 -0.03
CA GLY A 143 3.65 11.46 0.67
C GLY A 143 5.03 12.12 0.81
N THR A 144 6.07 11.50 0.26
CA THR A 144 7.43 12.04 0.11
C THR A 144 7.77 12.23 -1.37
N GLU A 145 8.94 12.82 -1.68
CA GLU A 145 9.45 12.88 -3.05
C GLU A 145 9.69 11.48 -3.64
N ASP A 146 9.58 11.38 -4.97
CA ASP A 146 9.90 10.17 -5.69
C ASP A 146 11.42 9.94 -5.68
N THR A 147 11.83 8.69 -5.49
CA THR A 147 13.24 8.32 -5.26
C THR A 147 13.74 7.39 -6.36
N ARG A 148 15.06 7.35 -6.57
CA ARG A 148 15.64 6.40 -7.53
C ARG A 148 15.53 4.97 -7.01
N ARG A 149 15.41 4.03 -7.94
CA ARG A 149 15.34 2.59 -7.68
C ARG A 149 16.35 1.85 -8.55
N LEU A 150 17.02 0.88 -7.95
CA LEU A 150 17.82 -0.09 -8.68
C LEU A 150 16.89 -1.14 -9.30
N ALA A 151 16.93 -1.30 -10.62
CA ALA A 151 16.14 -2.29 -11.35
C ALA A 151 17.04 -3.32 -12.03
N THR A 152 16.56 -4.57 -12.12
CA THR A 152 17.28 -5.64 -12.82
C THR A 152 16.99 -5.63 -14.31
N ARG A 153 17.84 -6.29 -15.10
CA ARG A 153 17.61 -6.49 -16.54
C ARG A 153 16.26 -7.16 -16.85
N ALA A 154 15.82 -8.10 -15.99
CA ALA A 154 14.52 -8.75 -16.15
C ALA A 154 13.33 -7.80 -15.92
N GLU A 155 13.46 -6.87 -14.96
CA GLU A 155 12.41 -5.88 -14.64
C GLU A 155 12.27 -4.79 -15.69
N VAL A 156 13.39 -4.36 -16.28
CA VAL A 156 13.40 -3.35 -17.35
C VAL A 156 13.03 -3.95 -18.71
N GLY A 157 13.08 -5.28 -18.81
CA GLY A 157 12.81 -6.05 -20.01
C GLY A 157 14.07 -6.26 -20.84
N GLU A 158 14.36 -7.53 -21.20
CA GLU A 158 15.58 -7.89 -21.95
C GLU A 158 15.71 -7.15 -23.27
N ASN A 159 14.59 -6.92 -23.95
CA ASN A 159 14.52 -6.20 -25.22
C ASN A 159 14.83 -4.70 -25.09
N ASN A 160 15.01 -4.15 -23.89
CA ASN A 160 15.35 -2.75 -23.66
C ASN A 160 16.83 -2.55 -23.29
N TRP A 161 17.64 -3.61 -23.22
CA TRP A 161 19.01 -3.52 -22.70
C TRP A 161 19.99 -2.77 -23.64
N ASP A 162 19.80 -2.89 -24.95
CA ASP A 162 20.48 -2.07 -25.96
C ASP A 162 20.20 -0.57 -25.75
N LEU A 163 18.97 -0.22 -25.40
CA LEU A 163 18.57 1.14 -25.09
C LEU A 163 19.13 1.59 -23.74
N VAL A 164 19.14 0.74 -22.71
CA VAL A 164 19.81 1.03 -21.42
C VAL A 164 21.28 1.35 -21.65
N THR A 165 21.98 0.58 -22.48
CA THR A 165 23.38 0.84 -22.85
C THR A 165 23.53 2.20 -23.54
N LYS A 166 22.60 2.55 -24.44
CA LYS A 166 22.57 3.88 -25.10
C LYS A 166 22.32 5.01 -24.11
N LEU A 167 21.38 4.84 -23.17
CA LEU A 167 21.09 5.81 -22.10
C LEU A 167 22.26 5.97 -21.12
N ALA A 168 23.02 4.91 -20.87
CA ALA A 168 24.24 4.93 -20.07
C ALA A 168 25.36 5.72 -20.76
N ASN A 169 25.49 5.59 -22.08
CA ASN A 169 26.41 6.42 -22.88
C ASN A 169 26.02 7.91 -22.85
N PHE A 170 24.72 8.21 -22.77
CA PHE A 170 24.23 9.56 -22.50
C PHE A 170 24.38 9.99 -21.03
N ARG A 171 24.91 9.13 -20.16
CA ARG A 171 25.06 9.39 -18.71
C ARG A 171 23.74 9.76 -18.04
N LEU A 172 22.61 9.21 -18.50
CA LEU A 172 21.31 9.38 -17.86
C LEU A 172 21.01 8.26 -16.85
N VAL A 173 21.62 7.10 -17.06
CA VAL A 173 21.52 5.92 -16.19
C VAL A 173 22.92 5.36 -15.93
N VAL A 174 23.05 4.62 -14.83
CA VAL A 174 24.26 3.89 -14.47
C VAL A 174 23.92 2.40 -14.46
N THR A 175 24.77 1.59 -15.09
CA THR A 175 24.64 0.14 -15.09
C THR A 175 25.61 -0.48 -14.09
N GLY A 176 25.14 -1.46 -13.33
CA GLY A 176 25.93 -2.22 -12.38
C GLY A 176 25.72 -3.72 -12.55
N ARG A 177 26.24 -4.49 -11.59
CA ARG A 177 25.99 -5.92 -11.48
C ARG A 177 25.74 -6.28 -10.03
N ASP A 178 24.65 -6.99 -9.77
CA ASP A 178 24.42 -7.58 -8.45
C ASP A 178 25.34 -8.80 -8.29
N GLU A 179 26.24 -8.76 -7.31
CA GLU A 179 27.18 -9.85 -7.03
C GLU A 179 26.48 -11.14 -6.58
N THR A 180 25.30 -10.99 -5.96
CA THR A 180 24.53 -12.11 -5.38
C THR A 180 23.79 -12.88 -6.46
N ALA A 181 23.03 -12.16 -7.30
CA ALA A 181 22.24 -12.75 -8.38
C ALA A 181 23.04 -12.91 -9.69
N LYS A 182 24.24 -12.32 -9.79
CA LYS A 182 25.05 -12.19 -11.02
C LYS A 182 24.33 -11.49 -12.18
N GLU A 183 23.25 -10.77 -11.89
CA GLU A 183 22.43 -10.05 -12.86
C GLU A 183 22.91 -8.62 -13.08
N GLU A 184 22.73 -8.12 -14.30
CA GLU A 184 22.97 -6.71 -14.61
C GLU A 184 21.84 -5.85 -14.06
N THR A 185 22.23 -4.71 -13.49
CA THR A 185 21.32 -3.75 -12.87
C THR A 185 21.46 -2.37 -13.49
N VAL A 186 20.43 -1.55 -13.35
CA VAL A 186 20.41 -0.18 -13.86
C VAL A 186 19.69 0.73 -12.87
N GLU A 187 20.18 1.96 -12.73
CA GLU A 187 19.57 3.02 -11.94
C GLU A 187 19.72 4.39 -12.60
N VAL A 188 18.90 5.36 -12.19
CA VAL A 188 19.05 6.76 -12.63
C VAL A 188 20.34 7.35 -12.04
N ILE A 189 21.11 8.09 -12.85
CA ILE A 189 22.40 8.66 -12.42
C ILE A 189 22.25 9.62 -11.23
N HIS A 190 21.14 10.35 -11.15
CA HIS A 190 20.87 11.32 -10.10
C HIS A 190 19.38 11.59 -9.93
N GLU A 191 18.91 11.76 -8.70
CA GLU A 191 17.50 12.08 -8.39
C GLU A 191 17.05 13.45 -8.93
N ALA A 192 17.98 14.32 -9.33
CA ALA A 192 17.64 15.59 -9.99
C ALA A 192 16.93 15.36 -11.33
N LEU A 193 17.16 14.23 -12.00
CA LEU A 193 16.35 13.87 -13.17
C LEU A 193 14.89 13.65 -12.78
N ILE A 194 14.64 12.97 -11.66
CA ILE A 194 13.28 12.70 -11.18
C ILE A 194 12.62 14.02 -10.76
N ARG A 195 13.34 14.87 -10.03
CA ARG A 195 12.79 16.14 -9.53
C ARG A 195 12.63 17.21 -10.58
N GLU A 196 13.52 17.35 -11.57
CA GLU A 196 13.56 18.53 -12.46
C GLU A 196 13.08 18.22 -13.89
N TRP A 197 13.10 16.97 -14.33
CA TRP A 197 12.66 16.60 -15.67
C TRP A 197 11.13 16.48 -15.73
N GLN A 198 10.46 17.54 -16.18
CA GLN A 198 8.99 17.62 -16.26
C GLN A 198 8.38 16.38 -16.95
N GLN A 199 8.94 15.96 -18.08
CA GLN A 199 8.44 14.82 -18.84
C GLN A 199 8.42 13.53 -18.01
N LEU A 200 9.45 13.29 -17.19
CA LEU A 200 9.50 12.13 -16.30
C LEU A 200 8.49 12.25 -15.15
N ARG A 201 8.31 13.44 -14.59
CA ARG A 201 7.27 13.68 -13.58
C ARG A 201 5.88 13.39 -14.12
N ASP A 202 5.58 13.86 -15.33
CA ASP A 202 4.29 13.61 -15.98
C ASP A 202 4.07 12.10 -16.18
N TRP A 203 5.09 11.38 -16.64
CA TRP A 203 5.03 9.91 -16.75
C TRP A 203 4.79 9.24 -15.40
N MET A 204 5.46 9.71 -14.34
CA MET A 204 5.30 9.13 -13.00
C MET A 204 3.94 9.46 -12.38
N GLU A 205 3.37 10.63 -12.67
CA GLU A 205 2.03 11.00 -12.23
C GLU A 205 0.97 10.09 -12.88
N ASP A 206 1.05 9.91 -14.19
CA ASP A 206 0.17 8.99 -14.94
C ASP A 206 0.28 7.54 -14.44
N GLN A 207 1.49 7.13 -14.04
CA GLN A 207 1.81 5.73 -13.71
C GLN A 207 1.83 5.46 -12.20
N ARG A 208 1.53 6.46 -11.36
CA ARG A 208 1.71 6.36 -9.90
C ARG A 208 0.95 5.19 -9.30
N ARG A 209 -0.34 5.03 -9.68
CA ARG A 209 -1.20 3.95 -9.15
C ARG A 209 -0.62 2.57 -9.50
N PHE A 210 -0.22 2.38 -10.75
CA PHE A 210 0.37 1.12 -11.20
C PHE A 210 1.70 0.85 -10.49
N ARG A 211 2.58 1.85 -10.37
CA ARG A 211 3.89 1.69 -9.75
C ARG A 211 3.82 1.44 -8.25
N THR A 212 2.93 2.11 -7.52
CA THR A 212 2.69 1.83 -6.11
C THR A 212 2.20 0.38 -5.91
N TRP A 213 1.26 -0.07 -6.75
CA TRP A 213 0.79 -1.45 -6.73
C TRP A 213 1.92 -2.45 -7.06
N GLN A 214 2.73 -2.19 -8.10
CA GLN A 214 3.82 -3.08 -8.52
C GLN A 214 4.91 -3.19 -7.45
N GLU A 215 5.25 -2.11 -6.75
CA GLU A 215 6.19 -2.18 -5.63
C GLU A 215 5.63 -2.98 -4.45
N ARG A 216 4.32 -2.89 -4.17
CA ARG A 216 3.65 -3.76 -3.18
C ARG A 216 3.70 -5.23 -3.62
N LEU A 217 3.40 -5.53 -4.89
CA LEU A 217 3.49 -6.88 -5.44
C LEU A 217 4.89 -7.48 -5.24
N ARG A 218 5.95 -6.71 -5.57
CA ARG A 218 7.34 -7.14 -5.39
C ARG A 218 7.72 -7.36 -3.93
N MET A 219 7.14 -6.61 -2.99
CA MET A 219 7.31 -6.89 -1.56
C MET A 219 6.67 -8.23 -1.18
N THR A 220 5.45 -8.51 -1.65
CA THR A 220 4.77 -9.79 -1.41
C THR A 220 5.52 -10.97 -2.04
N MET A 221 6.05 -10.82 -3.26
CA MET A 221 6.87 -11.86 -3.89
C MET A 221 8.11 -12.20 -3.06
N ARG A 222 8.81 -11.18 -2.54
CA ARG A 222 9.97 -11.39 -1.64
C ARG A 222 9.58 -12.10 -0.35
N GLN A 223 8.42 -11.80 0.22
CA GLN A 223 7.89 -12.50 1.39
C GLN A 223 7.55 -13.96 1.07
N TRP A 224 6.96 -14.22 -0.09
CA TRP A 224 6.67 -15.58 -0.56
C TRP A 224 7.94 -16.40 -0.77
N ASP A 225 8.97 -15.83 -1.40
CA ASP A 225 10.27 -16.48 -1.54
C ASP A 225 10.93 -16.74 -0.17
N ALA A 226 10.90 -15.77 0.74
CA ALA A 226 11.43 -15.92 2.09
C ALA A 226 10.67 -16.96 2.93
N ALA A 227 9.37 -17.14 2.67
CA ALA A 227 8.54 -18.18 3.28
C ALA A 227 8.73 -19.56 2.64
N GLY A 228 9.74 -19.75 1.77
CA GLY A 228 10.00 -21.02 1.11
C GLY A 228 8.95 -21.37 0.05
N LYS A 229 8.32 -20.36 -0.55
CA LYS A 229 7.28 -20.48 -1.58
C LYS A 229 5.99 -21.16 -1.11
N ASP A 230 5.62 -20.96 0.15
CA ASP A 230 4.34 -21.44 0.71
C ASP A 230 3.15 -20.93 -0.12
N GLU A 231 2.24 -21.82 -0.51
CA GLU A 231 1.00 -21.47 -1.21
C GLU A 231 0.14 -20.47 -0.42
N LYS A 232 0.22 -20.47 0.92
CA LYS A 232 -0.51 -19.53 1.77
C LYS A 232 -0.06 -18.08 1.62
N ALA A 233 1.18 -17.86 1.15
CA ALA A 233 1.73 -16.53 0.93
C ALA A 233 1.49 -16.00 -0.51
N LEU A 234 0.79 -16.76 -1.36
CA LEU A 234 0.32 -16.30 -2.66
C LEU A 234 -0.78 -15.22 -2.52
N LEU A 235 -1.01 -14.46 -3.59
CA LEU A 235 -2.05 -13.43 -3.61
C LEU A 235 -3.44 -14.05 -3.47
N GLN A 236 -4.28 -13.46 -2.62
CA GLN A 236 -5.64 -13.90 -2.38
C GLN A 236 -6.59 -12.70 -2.27
N GLY A 237 -7.89 -12.95 -2.43
CA GLY A 237 -8.94 -11.94 -2.27
C GLY A 237 -8.73 -10.72 -3.15
N VAL A 238 -8.82 -9.52 -2.55
CA VAL A 238 -8.74 -8.22 -3.25
C VAL A 238 -7.39 -8.02 -3.95
N LEU A 239 -6.28 -8.46 -3.34
CA LEU A 239 -4.95 -8.30 -3.92
C LEU A 239 -4.79 -9.12 -5.22
N LEU A 240 -5.40 -10.30 -5.29
CA LEU A 240 -5.42 -11.13 -6.49
C LEU A 240 -6.30 -10.53 -7.58
N VAL A 241 -7.47 -9.98 -7.22
CA VAL A 241 -8.37 -9.31 -8.18
C VAL A 241 -7.68 -8.08 -8.79
N GLU A 242 -7.02 -7.26 -7.97
CA GLU A 242 -6.28 -6.11 -8.46
C GLU A 242 -5.10 -6.54 -9.37
N ALA A 243 -4.40 -7.61 -9.01
CA ALA A 243 -3.32 -8.14 -9.84
C ALA A 243 -3.80 -8.72 -11.18
N GLU A 244 -4.98 -9.35 -11.20
CA GLU A 244 -5.63 -9.85 -12.42
C GLU A 244 -6.01 -8.69 -13.35
N ASP A 245 -6.58 -7.61 -12.80
CA ASP A 245 -6.94 -6.41 -13.56
C ASP A 245 -5.70 -5.76 -14.21
N TRP A 246 -4.63 -5.57 -13.43
CA TRP A 246 -3.38 -5.03 -13.98
C TRP A 246 -2.74 -5.96 -15.01
N GLN A 247 -2.75 -7.27 -14.79
CA GLN A 247 -2.22 -8.23 -15.74
C GLN A 247 -2.96 -8.18 -17.09
N GLN A 248 -4.27 -7.96 -17.08
CA GLN A 248 -5.07 -7.81 -18.31
C GLN A 248 -4.77 -6.50 -19.04
N GLN A 249 -4.60 -5.40 -18.31
CA GLN A 249 -4.40 -4.07 -18.90
C GLN A 249 -2.95 -3.76 -19.32
N ARG A 250 -1.97 -4.41 -18.67
CA ARG A 250 -0.55 -4.01 -18.71
C ARG A 250 0.42 -5.21 -18.73
N LEU A 251 0.06 -6.29 -19.43
CA LEU A 251 0.82 -7.54 -19.45
C LEU A 251 2.31 -7.37 -19.82
N GLU A 252 2.63 -6.46 -20.74
CA GLU A 252 4.00 -6.22 -21.22
C GLU A 252 4.88 -5.46 -20.24
N GLU A 253 4.29 -4.79 -19.24
CA GLU A 253 5.00 -4.01 -18.23
C GLU A 253 5.28 -4.81 -16.94
N LEU A 254 4.82 -6.08 -16.92
CA LEU A 254 5.10 -7.03 -15.85
C LEU A 254 6.29 -7.93 -16.22
N SER A 255 7.18 -8.15 -15.25
CA SER A 255 8.27 -9.11 -15.41
C SER A 255 7.73 -10.53 -15.58
N LEU A 256 8.58 -11.44 -16.05
CA LEU A 256 8.20 -12.86 -16.18
C LEU A 256 7.88 -13.46 -14.80
N ASP A 257 8.63 -13.08 -13.76
CA ASP A 257 8.44 -13.56 -12.40
C ASP A 257 7.16 -13.02 -11.77
N GLU A 258 6.84 -11.73 -11.99
CA GLU A 258 5.58 -11.12 -11.56
C GLU A 258 4.39 -11.84 -12.20
N ARG A 259 4.48 -12.10 -13.52
CA ARG A 259 3.43 -12.85 -14.25
C ARG A 259 3.29 -14.26 -13.72
N ALA A 260 4.39 -14.96 -13.48
CA ALA A 260 4.38 -16.32 -12.94
C ALA A 260 3.74 -16.36 -11.54
N PHE A 261 4.09 -15.40 -10.68
CA PHE A 261 3.53 -15.29 -9.32
C PHE A 261 2.01 -15.04 -9.32
N ILE A 262 1.53 -14.15 -10.19
CA ILE A 262 0.09 -13.90 -10.37
C ILE A 262 -0.60 -15.17 -10.89
N GLN A 263 -0.01 -15.85 -11.88
CA GLN A 263 -0.58 -17.09 -12.44
C GLN A 263 -0.65 -18.23 -11.42
N LEU A 264 0.36 -18.39 -10.57
CA LEU A 264 0.31 -19.34 -9.44
C LEU A 264 -0.83 -19.02 -8.47
N SER A 265 -1.02 -17.72 -8.19
CA SER A 265 -2.10 -17.25 -7.31
C SER A 265 -3.49 -17.50 -7.92
N LEU A 266 -3.66 -17.26 -9.22
CA LEU A 266 -4.89 -17.56 -9.96
C LEU A 266 -5.17 -19.07 -9.98
N ALA A 267 -4.16 -19.90 -10.23
CA ALA A 267 -4.29 -21.35 -10.22
C ALA A 267 -4.68 -21.89 -8.83
N LEU A 268 -4.20 -21.27 -7.74
CA LEU A 268 -4.63 -21.60 -6.39
C LEU A 268 -6.12 -21.27 -6.18
N ARG A 269 -6.56 -20.06 -6.57
CA ARG A 269 -7.97 -19.64 -6.49
C ARG A 269 -8.89 -20.61 -7.24
N ASP A 270 -8.51 -20.98 -8.46
CA ASP A 270 -9.32 -21.87 -9.30
C ASP A 270 -9.41 -23.28 -8.72
N ARG A 271 -8.31 -23.80 -8.15
CA ARG A 271 -8.32 -25.08 -7.40
C ARG A 271 -9.25 -25.01 -6.18
N GLN A 272 -9.13 -23.97 -5.36
CA GLN A 272 -9.98 -23.79 -4.18
C GLN A 272 -11.46 -23.68 -4.55
N LYS A 273 -11.78 -22.99 -5.64
CA LYS A 273 -13.15 -22.90 -6.15
C LYS A 273 -13.70 -24.25 -6.61
N GLN A 274 -12.90 -25.03 -7.36
CA GLN A 274 -13.29 -26.37 -7.78
C GLN A 274 -13.50 -27.32 -6.59
N GLU A 275 -12.65 -27.25 -5.57
CA GLU A 275 -12.80 -28.03 -4.34
C GLU A 275 -14.09 -27.66 -3.59
N GLN A 276 -14.39 -26.37 -3.47
CA GLN A 276 -15.64 -25.89 -2.86
C GLN A 276 -16.87 -26.36 -3.65
N GLU A 277 -16.84 -26.27 -4.98
CA GLU A 277 -17.91 -26.76 -5.84
C GLU A 277 -18.12 -28.27 -5.67
N GLN A 278 -17.04 -29.05 -5.55
CA GLN A 278 -17.13 -30.50 -5.29
C GLN A 278 -17.72 -30.81 -3.91
N ILE A 279 -17.31 -30.07 -2.87
CA ILE A 279 -17.87 -30.21 -1.52
C ILE A 279 -19.37 -29.91 -1.55
N GLN A 280 -19.76 -28.79 -2.18
CA GLN A 280 -21.16 -28.39 -2.30
C GLN A 280 -21.98 -29.42 -3.10
N GLN A 281 -21.44 -29.97 -4.18
CA GLN A 281 -22.09 -31.04 -4.94
C GLN A 281 -22.28 -32.33 -4.12
N ARG A 282 -21.28 -32.71 -3.31
CA ARG A 282 -21.37 -33.87 -2.41
C ARG A 282 -22.44 -33.66 -1.34
N GLU A 283 -22.50 -32.49 -0.73
CA GLU A 283 -23.54 -32.14 0.25
C GLU A 283 -24.94 -32.18 -0.37
N LEU A 284 -25.12 -31.60 -1.56
CA LEU A 284 -26.39 -31.65 -2.29
C LEU A 284 -26.80 -33.08 -2.67
N ALA A 285 -25.84 -33.93 -3.04
CA ALA A 285 -26.09 -35.35 -3.31
C ALA A 285 -26.56 -36.10 -2.06
N LEU A 286 -25.91 -35.86 -0.90
CA LEU A 286 -26.32 -36.42 0.38
C LEU A 286 -27.71 -35.93 0.81
N MET A 287 -28.03 -34.65 0.62
CA MET A 287 -29.37 -34.10 0.88
C MET A 287 -30.46 -34.71 -0.02
N ARG A 288 -30.14 -35.02 -1.28
CA ARG A 288 -31.08 -35.73 -2.17
C ARG A 288 -31.33 -37.17 -1.69
N GLN A 289 -30.30 -37.84 -1.19
CA GLN A 289 -30.38 -39.22 -0.71
C GLN A 289 -31.11 -39.35 0.64
N SER A 290 -31.10 -38.30 1.48
CA SER A 290 -31.87 -38.27 2.73
C SER A 290 -33.36 -38.00 2.51
N ARG A 291 -33.73 -37.22 1.47
CA ARG A 291 -35.13 -36.97 1.09
C ARG A 291 -35.87 -38.20 0.57
N THR A 292 -35.19 -39.17 -0.03
CA THR A 292 -35.83 -40.39 -0.55
C THR A 292 -36.13 -41.42 0.55
N ARG A 293 -35.51 -41.33 1.73
CA ARG A 293 -35.74 -42.26 2.86
C ARG A 293 -36.89 -41.86 3.79
N LEU A 294 -37.43 -40.65 3.69
CA LEU A 294 -38.47 -40.11 4.58
C LEU A 294 -39.91 -40.32 4.10
N ARG A 295 -40.15 -41.20 3.12
CA ARG A 295 -41.50 -41.60 2.68
C ARG A 295 -41.88 -43.00 3.17
N SER A 296 -42.15 -43.12 4.47
CA SER A 296 -42.96 -44.23 5.01
C SER A 296 -43.91 -43.67 6.07
N PRO A 297 -45.25 -43.81 5.93
CA PRO A 297 -46.18 -43.39 6.96
C PRO A 297 -46.36 -44.52 7.97
N VAL A 298 -46.01 -44.29 9.24
CA VAL A 298 -46.44 -45.18 10.33
C VAL A 298 -47.36 -44.40 11.25
N VAL A 299 -48.63 -44.77 11.18
CA VAL A 299 -49.68 -44.50 12.15
C VAL A 299 -49.44 -45.41 13.36
N VAL A 300 -49.22 -44.84 14.56
CA VAL A 300 -49.66 -45.45 15.83
C VAL A 300 -50.16 -44.35 16.75
N LEU A 301 -51.46 -44.39 16.98
CA LEU A 301 -52.22 -43.68 18.00
C LEU A 301 -51.89 -44.24 19.40
N GLY A 302 -51.93 -43.35 20.41
CA GLY A 302 -52.46 -43.71 21.72
C GLY A 302 -51.47 -43.71 22.88
N ALA A 303 -51.69 -42.74 23.76
CA ALA A 303 -51.26 -42.69 25.16
C ALA A 303 -49.75 -42.47 25.42
N ILE A 304 -49.40 -41.23 25.78
CA ILE A 304 -48.86 -40.86 27.11
C ILE A 304 -48.30 -39.43 27.03
N ALA A 305 -48.72 -38.62 27.99
CA ALA A 305 -48.08 -37.42 28.52
C ALA A 305 -48.05 -36.13 27.69
N PHE A 306 -48.67 -35.13 28.31
CA PHE A 306 -48.43 -33.69 28.36
C PHE A 306 -46.94 -33.19 28.34
N GLY A 307 -46.01 -33.84 27.62
CA GLY A 307 -44.56 -33.61 27.76
C GLY A 307 -43.73 -33.58 26.48
N THR A 308 -44.32 -33.63 25.28
CA THR A 308 -43.55 -33.70 24.01
C THR A 308 -43.49 -32.40 23.22
N SER A 309 -44.34 -31.41 23.51
CA SER A 309 -44.17 -30.06 22.95
C SER A 309 -43.09 -29.23 23.66
N THR A 310 -42.73 -29.58 24.89
CA THR A 310 -41.71 -28.85 25.65
C THR A 310 -40.29 -29.17 25.18
N VAL A 311 -39.99 -30.40 24.77
CA VAL A 311 -38.59 -30.84 24.48
C VAL A 311 -38.06 -30.35 23.12
N LEU A 312 -38.90 -30.18 22.10
CA LEU A 312 -38.47 -29.65 20.79
C LEU A 312 -38.51 -28.12 20.70
N VAL A 313 -39.29 -27.47 21.57
CA VAL A 313 -39.42 -26.01 21.61
C VAL A 313 -38.39 -25.38 22.56
N TYR A 314 -38.00 -26.07 23.64
CA TYR A 314 -37.01 -25.57 24.61
C TYR A 314 -35.66 -25.13 24.02
N PRO A 315 -34.96 -25.94 23.19
CA PRO A 315 -33.64 -25.54 22.67
C PRO A 315 -33.74 -24.40 21.66
N ARG A 316 -34.86 -24.27 20.94
CA ARG A 316 -35.12 -23.14 20.03
C ARG A 316 -35.39 -21.84 20.78
N ILE A 317 -36.22 -21.88 21.82
CA ILE A 317 -36.51 -20.70 22.66
C ILE A 317 -35.28 -20.31 23.47
N LEU A 318 -34.54 -21.27 24.04
CA LEU A 318 -33.35 -20.99 24.85
C LEU A 318 -32.21 -20.40 23.98
N GLY A 319 -31.98 -20.95 22.79
CA GLY A 319 -30.97 -20.41 21.87
C GLY A 319 -31.32 -19.01 21.36
N TRP A 320 -32.59 -18.77 21.03
CA TRP A 320 -33.09 -17.42 20.71
C TRP A 320 -32.94 -16.47 21.89
N TRP A 321 -33.32 -16.88 23.10
CA TRP A 321 -33.24 -16.05 24.31
C TRP A 321 -31.79 -15.65 24.61
N THR A 322 -30.86 -16.58 24.55
CA THR A 322 -29.42 -16.30 24.72
C THR A 322 -28.90 -15.34 23.65
N ALA A 323 -29.22 -15.56 22.38
CA ALA A 323 -28.80 -14.65 21.31
C ALA A 323 -29.47 -13.26 21.42
N SER A 324 -30.71 -13.19 21.91
CA SER A 324 -31.44 -11.93 22.10
C SER A 324 -30.89 -11.06 23.23
N GLN A 325 -30.09 -11.63 24.14
CA GLN A 325 -29.43 -10.89 25.23
C GLN A 325 -28.16 -10.15 24.80
N SER A 326 -27.81 -10.21 23.52
CA SER A 326 -26.68 -9.45 22.98
C SER A 326 -26.83 -7.96 23.32
N PRO A 327 -25.80 -7.33 23.92
CA PRO A 327 -25.90 -5.98 24.43
C PRO A 327 -26.22 -4.99 23.29
N MET A 328 -27.26 -4.19 23.51
CA MET A 328 -27.71 -3.16 22.57
C MET A 328 -27.31 -1.79 23.10
N VAL A 329 -26.75 -0.97 22.22
CA VAL A 329 -26.44 0.44 22.48
C VAL A 329 -27.56 1.30 21.92
N ARG A 330 -28.05 2.24 22.74
CA ARG A 330 -29.04 3.23 22.30
C ARG A 330 -28.31 4.38 21.59
N MET A 331 -28.64 4.59 20.33
CA MET A 331 -28.07 5.66 19.51
C MET A 331 -29.02 6.85 19.51
N PRO A 332 -28.68 7.97 20.19
CA PRO A 332 -29.58 9.11 20.28
C PRO A 332 -29.78 9.77 18.91
N ALA A 333 -31.00 10.25 18.68
CA ALA A 333 -31.35 11.01 17.50
C ALA A 333 -30.55 12.31 17.42
N GLY A 334 -30.18 12.73 16.21
CA GLY A 334 -29.52 14.00 15.98
C GLY A 334 -28.86 14.08 14.63
N ASP A 335 -28.26 15.23 14.37
CA ASP A 335 -27.51 15.47 13.14
C ASP A 335 -26.19 14.69 13.16
N ALA A 336 -25.87 14.04 12.05
CA ALA A 336 -24.59 13.40 11.81
C ALA A 336 -24.01 13.86 10.47
N VAL A 337 -22.68 13.83 10.37
CA VAL A 337 -21.96 14.11 9.13
C VAL A 337 -21.69 12.78 8.44
N ILE A 338 -22.23 12.63 7.22
CA ILE A 338 -22.14 11.44 6.38
C ILE A 338 -21.34 11.75 5.13
N GLY A 339 -20.41 10.88 4.76
CA GLY A 339 -19.48 11.09 3.66
C GLY A 339 -18.36 12.08 3.98
N THR A 340 -17.52 12.36 2.99
CA THR A 340 -16.32 13.18 3.15
C THR A 340 -15.99 13.96 1.86
N ASN A 341 -15.42 15.16 1.97
CA ASN A 341 -15.06 16.03 0.84
C ASN A 341 -13.54 16.32 0.58
N PRO A 342 -12.54 15.65 1.19
CA PRO A 342 -11.13 15.94 0.90
C PRO A 342 -10.71 15.49 -0.52
N ILE A 343 -9.63 16.11 -1.04
CA ILE A 343 -9.10 15.98 -2.41
C ILE A 343 -8.80 14.52 -2.85
N LYS A 344 -8.73 13.57 -1.90
CA LYS A 344 -8.37 12.15 -2.12
C LYS A 344 -9.47 11.15 -1.71
N ALA A 345 -10.70 11.61 -1.44
CA ALA A 345 -11.82 10.72 -1.11
C ALA A 345 -12.25 9.88 -2.33
N ASN A 346 -12.66 8.64 -2.10
CA ASN A 346 -13.29 7.82 -3.14
C ASN A 346 -14.57 8.56 -3.63
N PRO A 347 -14.83 8.66 -4.95
CA PRO A 347 -16.05 9.29 -5.46
C PRO A 347 -17.35 8.75 -4.84
N GLN A 348 -17.37 7.50 -4.37
CA GLN A 348 -18.53 6.89 -3.70
C GLN A 348 -18.76 7.42 -2.28
N GLU A 349 -17.76 8.03 -1.64
CA GLU A 349 -17.84 8.59 -0.29
C GLU A 349 -18.22 10.09 -0.30
N MET A 350 -18.34 10.68 -1.51
CA MET A 350 -18.75 12.07 -1.70
C MET A 350 -20.25 12.20 -2.02
N PRO A 351 -20.89 13.34 -1.71
CA PRO A 351 -20.36 14.46 -0.93
C PRO A 351 -20.58 14.29 0.58
N GLU A 352 -19.75 14.97 1.38
CA GLU A 352 -20.04 15.23 2.79
C GLU A 352 -21.38 15.97 2.92
N ARG A 353 -22.27 15.45 3.76
CA ARG A 353 -23.59 16.03 4.03
C ARG A 353 -23.99 15.85 5.48
N THR A 354 -24.75 16.82 6.00
CA THR A 354 -25.40 16.66 7.31
C THR A 354 -26.75 15.95 7.12
N VAL A 355 -26.97 14.86 7.85
CA VAL A 355 -28.22 14.09 7.82
C VAL A 355 -28.74 13.96 9.26
N TYR A 356 -30.02 14.25 9.45
CA TYR A 356 -30.70 13.98 10.72
C TYR A 356 -31.01 12.48 10.81
N VAL A 357 -30.39 11.79 11.75
CA VAL A 357 -30.61 10.36 12.01
C VAL A 357 -31.52 10.23 13.22
N ARG A 358 -32.63 9.48 13.06
CA ARG A 358 -33.55 9.20 14.17
C ARG A 358 -32.90 8.28 15.19
N GLU A 359 -33.50 8.21 16.37
CA GLU A 359 -33.06 7.26 17.39
C GLU A 359 -33.21 5.82 16.90
N PHE A 360 -32.20 4.99 17.15
CA PHE A 360 -32.23 3.56 16.91
C PHE A 360 -31.37 2.83 17.95
N GLN A 361 -31.35 1.50 17.87
CA GLN A 361 -30.45 0.68 18.67
C GLN A 361 -29.55 -0.12 17.74
N LEU A 362 -28.27 -0.24 18.10
CA LEU A 362 -27.29 -1.06 17.40
C LEU A 362 -26.71 -2.08 18.38
N GLU A 363 -26.33 -3.26 17.90
CA GLU A 363 -25.57 -4.20 18.72
C GLU A 363 -24.22 -3.59 19.10
N GLN A 364 -23.79 -3.82 20.34
CA GLN A 364 -22.56 -3.25 20.86
C GLN A 364 -21.30 -3.80 20.17
N TYR A 365 -21.39 -5.03 19.68
CA TYR A 365 -20.30 -5.80 19.07
C TYR A 365 -20.82 -6.50 17.82
N GLU A 366 -19.90 -6.88 16.93
CA GLU A 366 -20.13 -7.82 15.83
C GLU A 366 -20.83 -9.11 16.33
N VAL A 367 -21.64 -9.73 15.48
CA VAL A 367 -22.24 -11.04 15.77
C VAL A 367 -21.14 -12.10 15.83
N SER A 368 -21.00 -12.80 16.95
CA SER A 368 -19.99 -13.84 17.14
C SER A 368 -20.39 -15.18 16.51
N ASN A 369 -19.40 -16.05 16.27
CA ASN A 369 -19.63 -17.42 15.83
C ASN A 369 -20.59 -18.16 16.77
N GLN A 370 -20.43 -18.00 18.09
CA GLN A 370 -21.33 -18.62 19.06
C GLN A 370 -22.78 -18.17 18.89
N GLN A 371 -23.01 -16.86 18.71
CA GLN A 371 -24.33 -16.29 18.53
C GLN A 371 -24.98 -16.79 17.23
N TYR A 372 -24.23 -16.79 16.13
CA TYR A 372 -24.74 -17.26 14.84
C TYR A 372 -25.03 -18.76 14.82
N GLN A 373 -24.20 -19.58 15.51
CA GLN A 373 -24.44 -21.00 15.70
C GLN A 373 -25.80 -21.30 16.37
N LEU A 374 -26.30 -20.42 17.23
CA LEU A 374 -27.64 -20.59 17.83
C LEU A 374 -28.74 -20.49 16.77
N CYS A 375 -28.62 -19.58 15.80
CA CYS A 375 -29.56 -19.45 14.68
C CYS A 375 -29.51 -20.66 13.74
N VAL A 376 -28.31 -21.20 13.50
CA VAL A 376 -28.12 -22.43 12.70
C VAL A 376 -28.72 -23.64 13.41
N LYS A 377 -28.45 -23.80 14.72
CA LYS A 377 -29.05 -24.87 15.54
C LYS A 377 -30.58 -24.76 15.61
N ALA A 378 -31.12 -23.54 15.55
CA ALA A 378 -32.55 -23.30 15.46
C ALA A 378 -33.16 -23.66 14.08
N GLY A 379 -32.33 -23.94 13.07
CA GLY A 379 -32.73 -24.28 11.70
C GLY A 379 -33.24 -23.08 10.89
N VAL A 380 -32.89 -21.85 11.31
CA VAL A 380 -33.30 -20.61 10.63
C VAL A 380 -32.18 -20.08 9.74
N CYS A 381 -30.95 -20.10 10.24
CA CYS A 381 -29.76 -19.74 9.48
C CYS A 381 -29.09 -20.99 8.88
N THR A 382 -28.31 -20.76 7.82
CA THR A 382 -27.40 -21.76 7.25
C THR A 382 -25.97 -21.43 7.66
N GLU A 383 -25.10 -22.43 7.73
CA GLU A 383 -23.70 -22.22 8.07
C GLU A 383 -22.99 -21.26 7.09
N PRO A 384 -22.02 -20.46 7.57
CA PRO A 384 -21.18 -19.62 6.72
C PRO A 384 -20.27 -20.46 5.82
N ILE A 385 -19.86 -19.89 4.69
CA ILE A 385 -18.88 -20.50 3.79
C ILE A 385 -17.51 -19.93 4.14
N THR A 386 -16.72 -20.63 4.96
CA THR A 386 -15.36 -20.21 5.35
C THR A 386 -14.29 -21.19 4.85
N GLN A 387 -13.16 -20.67 4.38
CA GLN A 387 -12.06 -21.47 3.80
C GLN A 387 -11.24 -22.25 4.85
N LEU A 388 -11.40 -21.90 6.14
CA LEU A 388 -10.80 -22.54 7.31
C LEU A 388 -11.92 -22.85 8.33
N PRO A 389 -11.72 -23.75 9.32
CA PRO A 389 -12.74 -24.05 10.33
C PRO A 389 -12.92 -22.89 11.34
N LEU A 390 -12.84 -21.63 10.91
CA LEU A 390 -13.00 -20.45 11.76
C LEU A 390 -14.37 -20.44 12.44
N TYR A 391 -15.43 -20.82 11.72
CA TYR A 391 -16.79 -20.89 12.25
C TYR A 391 -17.03 -22.12 13.15
N SER A 392 -16.43 -23.26 12.79
CA SER A 392 -16.69 -24.55 13.46
C SER A 392 -15.69 -24.86 14.59
N ASN A 393 -14.61 -24.07 14.72
CA ASN A 393 -13.63 -24.21 15.80
C ASN A 393 -14.16 -23.59 17.09
N ASN A 394 -14.24 -24.39 18.15
CA ASN A 394 -14.68 -23.93 19.48
C ASN A 394 -13.77 -22.86 20.11
N GLN A 395 -12.52 -22.72 19.65
CA GLN A 395 -11.64 -21.64 20.09
C GLN A 395 -12.09 -20.26 19.57
N ASN A 396 -12.86 -20.25 18.48
CA ASN A 396 -13.26 -19.02 17.79
C ASN A 396 -14.70 -18.59 18.10
N LEU A 397 -15.31 -19.15 19.14
CA LEU A 397 -16.70 -18.86 19.52
C LEU A 397 -16.97 -17.37 19.77
N GLN A 398 -15.98 -16.63 20.26
CA GLN A 398 -16.07 -15.19 20.52
C GLN A 398 -15.57 -14.32 19.37
N HIS A 399 -15.17 -14.89 18.23
CA HIS A 399 -14.75 -14.14 17.05
C HIS A 399 -15.96 -13.80 16.18
N PRO A 400 -15.90 -12.73 15.36
CA PRO A 400 -17.00 -12.38 14.49
C PRO A 400 -17.29 -13.51 13.50
N VAL A 401 -18.58 -13.70 13.19
CA VAL A 401 -18.99 -14.60 12.12
C VAL A 401 -18.63 -13.97 10.79
N ILE A 402 -17.82 -14.68 9.99
CA ILE A 402 -17.43 -14.26 8.64
C ILE A 402 -17.86 -15.31 7.61
N GLY A 403 -17.80 -14.95 6.32
CA GLY A 403 -18.20 -15.86 5.24
C GLY A 403 -19.73 -16.02 5.11
N ILE A 404 -20.48 -15.06 5.64
CA ILE A 404 -21.93 -14.97 5.44
C ILE A 404 -22.28 -13.93 4.38
N THR A 405 -23.38 -14.17 3.68
CA THR A 405 -23.97 -13.21 2.72
C THR A 405 -24.85 -12.19 3.44
N ALA A 406 -25.10 -11.03 2.81
CA ALA A 406 -26.08 -10.05 3.31
C ALA A 406 -27.48 -10.65 3.56
N ILE A 407 -27.88 -11.65 2.76
CA ILE A 407 -29.16 -12.37 2.93
C ILE A 407 -29.14 -13.22 4.22
N GLN A 408 -28.01 -13.88 4.52
CA GLN A 408 -27.84 -14.65 5.76
C GLN A 408 -27.82 -13.73 6.99
N ALA A 409 -27.11 -12.60 6.91
CA ALA A 409 -27.10 -11.59 7.97
C ALA A 409 -28.51 -11.04 8.25
N ALA A 410 -29.25 -10.65 7.20
CA ALA A 410 -30.63 -10.18 7.34
C ALA A 410 -31.57 -11.24 7.95
N LYS A 411 -31.40 -12.52 7.58
CA LYS A 411 -32.16 -13.64 8.19
C LYS A 411 -31.85 -13.80 9.68
N TYR A 412 -30.59 -13.68 10.07
CA TYR A 412 -30.18 -13.71 11.48
C TYR A 412 -30.83 -12.56 12.26
N CYS A 413 -30.76 -11.33 11.76
CA CYS A 413 -31.42 -10.19 12.38
C CYS A 413 -32.93 -10.41 12.51
N HIS A 414 -33.58 -10.88 11.45
CA HIS A 414 -35.03 -11.13 11.45
C HIS A 414 -35.43 -12.22 12.47
N TRP A 415 -34.61 -13.27 12.62
CA TRP A 415 -34.82 -14.31 13.64
C TRP A 415 -34.85 -13.74 15.07
N LEU A 416 -34.06 -12.69 15.33
CA LEU A 416 -34.06 -11.96 16.60
C LEU A 416 -35.15 -10.87 16.69
N GLY A 417 -35.95 -10.65 15.64
CA GLY A 417 -36.88 -9.52 15.57
C GLY A 417 -36.19 -8.17 15.36
N ARG A 418 -34.97 -8.18 14.80
CA ARG A 418 -34.11 -7.02 14.53
C ARG A 418 -33.96 -6.81 13.01
N ARG A 419 -33.13 -5.85 12.61
CA ARG A 419 -32.78 -5.57 11.21
C ARG A 419 -31.30 -5.19 11.10
N LEU A 420 -30.78 -5.22 9.88
CA LEU A 420 -29.50 -4.59 9.57
C LEU A 420 -29.61 -3.06 9.73
N PRO A 421 -28.52 -2.38 10.14
CA PRO A 421 -28.46 -0.93 10.06
C PRO A 421 -28.49 -0.49 8.60
N THR A 422 -28.97 0.74 8.35
CA THR A 422 -28.67 1.42 7.09
C THR A 422 -27.23 1.91 7.11
N GLU A 423 -26.63 2.14 5.94
CA GLU A 423 -25.28 2.73 5.83
C GLU A 423 -25.17 4.05 6.61
N VAL A 424 -26.21 4.89 6.56
CA VAL A 424 -26.28 6.15 7.30
C VAL A 424 -26.28 5.93 8.81
N GLU A 425 -27.02 4.93 9.31
CA GLU A 425 -27.03 4.59 10.74
C GLU A 425 -25.69 3.99 11.18
N TRP A 426 -25.05 3.18 10.32
CA TRP A 426 -23.75 2.59 10.59
C TRP A 426 -22.66 3.67 10.66
N GLU A 427 -22.58 4.56 9.68
CA GLU A 427 -21.58 5.63 9.66
C GLU A 427 -21.82 6.66 10.78
N ARG A 428 -23.09 6.99 11.07
CA ARG A 428 -23.46 7.74 12.28
C ARG A 428 -22.88 7.03 13.51
N SER A 429 -23.07 5.71 13.63
CA SER A 429 -22.62 4.95 14.80
C SER A 429 -21.11 5.00 14.99
N ALA A 430 -20.36 5.03 13.89
CA ALA A 430 -18.91 5.19 13.89
C ALA A 430 -18.53 6.62 14.29
N ARG A 431 -19.04 7.64 13.60
CA ARG A 431 -18.59 9.03 13.73
C ARG A 431 -19.18 9.78 14.93
N GLY A 432 -20.27 9.27 15.50
CA GLY A 432 -21.06 9.94 16.53
C GLY A 432 -21.94 11.06 15.98
N LEU A 433 -22.56 11.83 16.88
CA LEU A 433 -23.31 13.03 16.51
C LEU A 433 -22.37 14.15 16.03
N LYS A 434 -22.90 15.01 15.16
CA LYS A 434 -22.30 16.30 14.82
C LYS A 434 -22.33 17.19 16.07
N LEU A 435 -21.16 17.62 16.51
CA LEU A 435 -21.00 18.49 17.66
C LEU A 435 -20.65 19.92 17.22
N PRO A 436 -21.09 20.97 17.92
CA PRO A 436 -20.74 22.36 17.58
C PRO A 436 -19.22 22.61 17.48
N GLU A 437 -18.45 22.01 18.39
CA GLU A 437 -17.00 22.06 18.43
C GLU A 437 -16.32 21.20 17.36
N LYS A 438 -17.07 20.33 16.68
CA LYS A 438 -16.56 19.39 15.68
C LYS A 438 -17.51 19.26 14.48
N PRO A 439 -17.66 20.34 13.68
CA PRO A 439 -18.70 20.43 12.65
C PRO A 439 -18.53 19.46 11.47
N LYS A 440 -17.34 18.87 11.30
CA LYS A 440 -17.03 17.88 10.25
C LYS A 440 -17.17 16.42 10.70
N GLY A 441 -17.63 16.19 11.94
CA GLY A 441 -17.67 14.85 12.53
C GLY A 441 -16.28 14.33 12.90
N ARG A 442 -16.22 13.11 13.46
CA ARG A 442 -14.96 12.42 13.76
C ARG A 442 -14.41 11.73 12.52
N LEU A 443 -13.09 11.73 12.36
CA LEU A 443 -12.45 10.96 11.29
C LEU A 443 -12.56 9.45 11.53
N TRP A 444 -12.36 9.02 12.78
CA TRP A 444 -12.43 7.65 13.27
C TRP A 444 -13.38 7.54 14.48
N PRO A 445 -13.86 6.34 14.85
CA PRO A 445 -14.75 6.19 16.02
C PRO A 445 -14.16 6.76 17.31
N TRP A 446 -12.89 6.50 17.56
CA TRP A 446 -12.16 6.97 18.74
C TRP A 446 -11.78 8.46 18.67
N GLY A 447 -11.74 9.08 17.49
CA GLY A 447 -11.36 10.49 17.34
C GLY A 447 -10.71 10.82 16.00
N ASP A 448 -9.78 11.78 15.99
CA ASP A 448 -9.06 12.19 14.77
C ASP A 448 -7.60 11.72 14.75
N LEU A 449 -7.21 10.90 15.72
CA LEU A 449 -5.90 10.27 15.72
C LEU A 449 -5.89 9.12 14.72
N ASP A 450 -4.82 9.04 13.93
CA ASP A 450 -4.61 7.94 13.00
C ASP A 450 -4.70 6.58 13.72
N PRO A 451 -5.14 5.51 13.04
CA PRO A 451 -5.32 4.23 13.69
C PRO A 451 -3.98 3.65 14.14
N PHE A 452 -3.96 3.09 15.35
CA PHE A 452 -2.82 2.39 15.94
C PHE A 452 -3.21 0.94 16.25
N PRO A 453 -2.23 0.03 16.42
CA PRO A 453 -2.49 -1.37 16.72
C PRO A 453 -3.38 -1.65 17.93
N GLN A 454 -3.47 -0.72 18.90
CA GLN A 454 -4.32 -0.84 20.09
C GLN A 454 -5.76 -0.35 19.89
N LEU A 455 -6.07 0.26 18.74
CA LEU A 455 -7.37 0.89 18.47
C LEU A 455 -8.25 0.06 17.52
N ALA A 456 -7.66 -0.74 16.65
CA ALA A 456 -8.39 -1.56 15.69
C ALA A 456 -7.52 -2.70 15.15
N ASN A 457 -8.17 -3.78 14.69
CA ASN A 457 -7.51 -4.84 13.94
C ASN A 457 -7.44 -4.49 12.45
N LEU A 458 -6.29 -4.00 11.99
CA LEU A 458 -6.02 -3.54 10.63
C LEU A 458 -4.75 -4.22 10.09
N LEU A 459 -4.49 -4.13 8.77
CA LEU A 459 -3.37 -4.83 8.12
C LEU A 459 -1.97 -4.55 8.73
N PHE A 460 -1.80 -3.45 9.47
CA PHE A 460 -0.54 -3.08 10.12
C PHE A 460 -0.54 -3.34 11.65
N SER A 461 -1.63 -3.86 12.24
CA SER A 461 -1.80 -3.96 13.69
C SER A 461 -1.16 -5.19 14.34
N GLN A 462 -0.71 -6.22 13.61
CA GLN A 462 0.17 -7.29 14.15
C GLN A 462 0.65 -8.30 13.08
N ALA A 463 1.60 -9.16 13.48
CA ALA A 463 2.38 -10.08 12.62
C ALA A 463 1.66 -11.37 12.18
N GLU A 464 0.42 -11.61 12.62
CA GLU A 464 -0.39 -12.76 12.21
C GLU A 464 -1.78 -12.27 11.79
N ASN A 465 -2.17 -12.58 10.54
CA ASN A 465 -3.41 -12.18 9.88
C ASN A 465 -4.66 -12.87 10.47
N ASP A 466 -4.89 -12.81 11.78
CA ASP A 466 -6.04 -13.47 12.42
C ASP A 466 -7.11 -12.49 12.89
N LEU A 467 -8.37 -12.92 12.79
CA LEU A 467 -9.50 -12.21 13.38
C LEU A 467 -9.30 -12.09 14.88
N GLN A 468 -9.88 -11.05 15.49
CA GLN A 468 -9.85 -10.87 16.94
C GLN A 468 -11.24 -11.11 17.55
N PRO A 469 -11.33 -11.44 18.84
CA PRO A 469 -12.62 -11.56 19.53
C PRO A 469 -13.46 -10.28 19.40
N VAL A 470 -14.78 -10.42 19.26
CA VAL A 470 -15.72 -9.29 19.06
C VAL A 470 -15.67 -8.26 20.18
N LYS A 471 -15.27 -8.70 21.39
CA LYS A 471 -14.97 -7.81 22.52
C LYS A 471 -13.46 -7.64 22.63
N ASN A 472 -12.93 -6.66 21.90
CA ASN A 472 -11.54 -6.25 21.94
C ASN A 472 -11.44 -4.73 21.66
N TYR A 473 -10.25 -4.15 21.83
CA TYR A 473 -9.95 -2.75 21.51
C TYR A 473 -10.86 -1.73 22.21
N ASP A 474 -10.83 -1.71 23.55
CA ASP A 474 -11.64 -0.77 24.37
C ASP A 474 -11.44 0.71 24.01
N ASP A 475 -10.22 1.08 23.61
CA ASP A 475 -9.88 2.45 23.19
C ASP A 475 -10.31 2.77 21.75
N GLY A 476 -10.71 1.74 20.98
CA GLY A 476 -11.22 1.82 19.62
C GLY A 476 -12.73 2.04 19.50
N ALA A 477 -13.45 2.06 20.61
CA ALA A 477 -14.91 2.16 20.58
C ALA A 477 -15.39 3.55 20.13
N SER A 478 -16.57 3.59 19.51
CA SER A 478 -17.27 4.83 19.18
C SER A 478 -17.71 5.59 20.45
N PRO A 479 -18.17 6.86 20.34
CA PRO A 479 -18.60 7.64 21.50
C PRO A 479 -19.70 6.96 22.33
N GLU A 480 -20.63 6.26 21.66
CA GLU A 480 -21.68 5.49 22.31
C GLU A 480 -21.26 4.08 22.74
N LYS A 481 -19.96 3.74 22.63
CA LYS A 481 -19.38 2.45 22.98
C LYS A 481 -19.84 1.29 22.09
N VAL A 482 -19.90 1.52 20.78
CA VAL A 482 -19.97 0.46 19.77
C VAL A 482 -18.54 0.13 19.32
N TYR A 483 -18.22 -1.15 19.26
CA TYR A 483 -16.85 -1.65 19.07
C TYR A 483 -16.64 -2.17 17.65
N ASN A 484 -15.39 -2.25 17.21
CA ASN A 484 -14.97 -2.83 15.93
C ASN A 484 -15.66 -2.28 14.67
N LEU A 485 -16.22 -1.06 14.72
CA LEU A 485 -16.74 -0.39 13.52
C LEU A 485 -15.63 -0.05 12.50
N VAL A 486 -14.37 -0.21 12.88
CA VAL A 486 -13.21 -0.11 11.98
C VAL A 486 -12.32 -1.32 12.21
N GLY A 487 -12.04 -2.08 11.15
CA GLY A 487 -11.20 -3.27 11.19
C GLY A 487 -11.96 -4.55 11.58
N ASN A 488 -11.22 -5.61 11.90
CA ASN A 488 -11.75 -6.94 12.21
C ASN A 488 -12.51 -7.62 11.07
N ALA A 489 -13.83 -7.43 10.93
CA ALA A 489 -14.63 -7.93 9.81
C ALA A 489 -15.44 -6.81 9.14
N TRP A 490 -15.79 -7.04 7.86
CA TRP A 490 -16.70 -6.13 7.13
C TRP A 490 -18.15 -6.37 7.56
N GLU A 491 -18.89 -5.28 7.73
CA GLU A 491 -20.31 -5.27 8.14
C GLU A 491 -21.26 -4.74 7.06
#